data_AF-A0A267GQ17-F1
#
_entry.id   AF-A0A267GQ17-F1
#
_cell.length_a   1.000
_cell.length_b   1.000
_cell.length_c   1.000
_cell.angle_alpha   90.00
_cell.angle_beta   90.00
_cell.angle_gamma   90.00
#
_symmetry.space_group_name_H-M   'P 1'
#
loop_
_entity.id
_entity.type
_entity.pdbx_description
1 polymer ?
#
loop_
_entity_poly.entity_id
_entity_poly.type
_entity_poly.pdbx_seq_one_letter_code
_entity_poly.pdbx_strand_id
1 'polypeptide(L)'
;YSGVKSSQPAMQNPPNPSIRIDGPAAGEDENNNEIVSAFAAAASPVWRQEARSLCREYIGHRLYRAGCMTPSLLYSLPPNAGSQTSQRLRRLCHRLELLHPAVFAQPLTGQLGLTLLPTNGVTDAVAMATIRRAYRKFARRLLSMPPDCDWDWGRPVALFCMAGAFAVDYASARMQLRLLGGRSCEQAIESLAECLSECLAECAVECSELFDWLTERGGWVFPDPETSAFANRSGQHDGATVWQKILARCVQYYYQLLGRCA
;
A
#
# COMPACT_ATOMS: atom_id res chain seq x y z
N TYR A 1 44.20 49.37 -71.34
CA TYR A 1 45.13 48.88 -70.30
C TYR A 1 44.47 47.70 -69.59
N SER A 2 45.25 46.61 -69.42
CA SER A 2 44.97 45.30 -68.76
C SER A 2 43.77 44.48 -69.28
N GLY A 3 43.87 43.19 -69.58
CA GLY A 3 44.94 42.20 -69.40
C GLY A 3 44.32 40.83 -69.12
N VAL A 4 44.48 39.90 -70.07
CA VAL A 4 44.06 38.49 -70.00
C VAL A 4 45.02 37.70 -69.09
N LYS A 5 44.51 36.75 -68.29
CA LYS A 5 45.23 35.51 -67.93
C LYS A 5 44.27 34.39 -67.54
N SER A 6 44.35 33.30 -68.30
CA SER A 6 43.77 31.97 -68.07
C SER A 6 44.72 31.10 -67.23
N SER A 7 44.20 30.26 -66.33
CA SER A 7 44.84 29.02 -65.83
C SER A 7 43.79 28.14 -65.11
N GLN A 8 43.60 26.90 -65.56
CA GLN A 8 42.90 25.76 -64.92
C GLN A 8 43.97 24.78 -64.35
N PRO A 9 43.68 23.63 -63.68
CA PRO A 9 42.42 23.05 -63.14
C PRO A 9 42.54 22.43 -61.71
N ALA A 10 41.43 21.98 -61.10
CA ALA A 10 41.38 20.76 -60.26
C ALA A 10 39.92 20.36 -59.94
N MET A 11 39.57 19.11 -60.24
CA MET A 11 38.33 18.45 -59.81
C MET A 11 38.27 18.32 -58.29
N GLN A 12 37.10 18.57 -57.69
CA GLN A 12 36.58 17.73 -56.59
C GLN A 12 35.09 17.98 -56.35
N ASN A 13 34.38 16.87 -56.17
CA ASN A 13 32.94 16.73 -56.02
C ASN A 13 32.33 17.62 -54.91
N PRO A 14 31.02 17.93 -54.98
CA PRO A 14 30.33 18.72 -53.97
C PRO A 14 30.24 17.94 -52.64
N PRO A 15 30.53 18.54 -51.47
CA PRO A 15 30.12 17.93 -50.22
C PRO A 15 28.62 18.16 -50.03
N ASN A 16 27.94 17.07 -49.68
CA ASN A 16 26.58 17.00 -49.16
C ASN A 16 26.23 18.18 -48.24
N PRO A 17 24.97 18.65 -48.23
CA PRO A 17 24.47 19.41 -47.10
C PRO A 17 24.48 18.48 -45.88
N SER A 18 25.48 18.65 -45.01
CA SER A 18 25.50 18.04 -43.68
C SER A 18 24.24 18.45 -42.93
N ILE A 19 23.31 17.52 -42.78
CA ILE A 19 22.29 17.60 -41.74
C ILE A 19 23.06 17.59 -40.41
N ARG A 20 23.20 18.77 -39.79
CA ARG A 20 23.49 18.85 -38.37
C ARG A 20 22.26 18.30 -37.65
N ILE A 21 22.39 17.09 -37.13
CA ILE A 21 21.56 16.65 -36.01
C ILE A 21 22.12 17.42 -34.81
N ASP A 22 21.48 18.55 -34.50
CA ASP A 22 21.72 19.26 -33.25
C ASP A 22 21.41 18.29 -32.09
N GLY A 23 22.27 18.33 -31.08
CA GLY A 23 22.23 17.44 -29.91
C GLY A 23 20.94 17.55 -29.09
N PRO A 24 20.76 16.65 -28.11
CA PRO A 24 19.51 16.53 -27.38
C PRO A 24 19.19 17.83 -26.65
N ALA A 25 17.95 18.30 -26.84
CA ALA A 25 17.41 19.48 -26.21
C ALA A 25 17.45 19.35 -24.68
N ALA A 26 18.28 20.17 -24.04
CA ALA A 26 18.38 20.29 -22.57
C ALA A 26 17.20 21.09 -21.98
N GLY A 27 15.97 20.83 -22.42
CA GLY A 27 14.79 21.62 -22.05
C GLY A 27 13.51 20.81 -21.79
N GLU A 28 13.53 19.48 -21.93
CA GLU A 28 12.33 18.65 -21.71
C GLU A 28 12.29 18.00 -20.32
N ASP A 29 13.43 17.90 -19.61
CA ASP A 29 13.51 17.20 -18.32
C ASP A 29 13.00 18.05 -17.13
N GLU A 30 13.22 19.37 -17.14
CA GLU A 30 12.72 20.25 -16.06
C GLU A 30 11.19 20.35 -16.08
N ASN A 31 10.60 20.48 -17.27
CA ASN A 31 9.14 20.56 -17.43
C ASN A 31 8.46 19.23 -17.09
N ASN A 32 9.08 18.09 -17.42
CA ASN A 32 8.57 16.78 -17.03
C ASN A 32 8.64 16.57 -15.50
N ASN A 33 9.71 17.02 -14.84
CA ASN A 33 9.83 16.94 -13.38
C ASN A 33 8.83 17.85 -12.66
N GLU A 34 8.54 19.04 -13.19
CA GLU A 34 7.52 19.94 -12.64
C GLU A 34 6.09 19.38 -12.84
N ILE A 35 5.79 18.79 -14.00
CA ILE A 35 4.49 18.17 -14.28
C ILE A 35 4.28 16.91 -13.41
N VAL A 36 5.31 16.06 -13.28
CA VAL A 36 5.29 14.88 -12.41
C VAL A 36 5.13 15.30 -10.94
N SER A 37 5.84 16.35 -10.50
CA SER A 37 5.74 16.91 -9.15
C SER A 37 4.36 17.54 -8.86
N ALA A 38 3.78 18.24 -9.83
CA ALA A 38 2.43 18.82 -9.70
C ALA A 38 1.34 17.74 -9.71
N PHE A 39 1.46 16.72 -10.55
CA PHE A 39 0.57 15.55 -10.53
C PHE A 39 0.72 14.78 -9.22
N ALA A 40 1.94 14.66 -8.71
CA ALA A 40 2.22 14.04 -7.42
C ALA A 40 1.58 14.81 -6.25
N ALA A 41 1.75 16.13 -6.23
CA ALA A 41 1.13 16.99 -5.22
C ALA A 41 -0.41 16.97 -5.29
N ALA A 42 -0.99 16.89 -6.50
CA ALA A 42 -2.44 16.83 -6.71
C ALA A 42 -3.05 15.44 -6.43
N ALA A 43 -2.32 14.36 -6.69
CA ALA A 43 -2.79 12.99 -6.47
C ALA A 43 -2.58 12.51 -5.02
N SER A 44 -1.66 13.11 -4.26
CA SER A 44 -1.45 12.86 -2.82
C SER A 44 -2.74 12.91 -1.98
N PRO A 45 -3.59 13.95 -2.06
CA PRO A 45 -4.86 13.97 -1.33
C PRO A 45 -5.85 12.90 -1.82
N VAL A 46 -5.86 12.58 -3.12
CA VAL A 46 -6.76 11.57 -3.70
C VAL A 46 -6.41 10.17 -3.22
N TRP A 47 -5.14 9.76 -3.33
CA TRP A 47 -4.71 8.43 -2.88
C TRP A 47 -4.70 8.29 -1.36
N ARG A 48 -4.51 9.39 -0.62
CA ARG A 48 -4.70 9.41 0.83
C ARG A 48 -6.16 9.10 1.18
N GLN A 49 -7.11 9.77 0.54
CA GLN A 49 -8.53 9.56 0.77
C GLN A 49 -8.97 8.15 0.36
N GLU A 50 -8.47 7.66 -0.78
CA GLU A 50 -8.73 6.30 -1.24
C GLU A 50 -8.16 5.25 -0.26
N ALA A 51 -6.91 5.41 0.18
CA ALA A 51 -6.29 4.52 1.16
C ALA A 51 -7.07 4.46 2.48
N ARG A 52 -7.49 5.62 3.00
CA ARG A 52 -8.33 5.71 4.20
C ARG A 52 -9.66 4.99 3.99
N SER A 53 -10.34 5.25 2.87
CA SER A 53 -11.62 4.61 2.54
C SER A 53 -11.50 3.10 2.41
N LEU A 54 -10.51 2.61 1.66
CA LEU A 54 -10.25 1.17 1.48
C LEU A 54 -9.93 0.48 2.80
N CYS A 55 -9.13 1.15 3.65
CA CYS A 55 -8.74 0.60 4.95
C CYS A 55 -9.95 0.49 5.88
N ARG A 56 -10.77 1.55 5.96
CA ARG A 56 -11.97 1.57 6.80
C ARG A 56 -12.99 0.51 6.35
N GLU A 57 -13.21 0.38 5.06
CA GLU A 57 -14.08 -0.66 4.49
C GLU A 57 -13.54 -2.07 4.78
N TYR A 58 -12.24 -2.30 4.55
CA TYR A 58 -11.60 -3.59 4.82
C TYR A 58 -11.73 -3.98 6.30
N ILE A 59 -11.42 -3.05 7.23
CA ILE A 59 -11.56 -3.26 8.68
C ILE A 59 -13.01 -3.63 9.01
N GLY A 60 -13.99 -2.90 8.50
CA GLY A 60 -15.40 -3.17 8.75
C GLY A 60 -15.83 -4.57 8.28
N HIS A 61 -15.46 -4.96 7.07
CA HIS A 61 -15.72 -6.32 6.58
C HIS A 61 -15.03 -7.41 7.39
N ARG A 62 -13.79 -7.16 7.83
CA ARG A 62 -13.04 -8.13 8.65
C ARG A 62 -13.65 -8.29 10.04
N LEU A 63 -14.06 -7.18 10.66
CA LEU A 63 -14.77 -7.18 11.93
C LEU A 63 -16.10 -7.92 11.83
N TYR A 64 -16.87 -7.67 10.77
CA TYR A 64 -18.11 -8.41 10.50
C TYR A 64 -17.87 -9.91 10.37
N ARG A 65 -16.86 -10.32 9.58
CA ARG A 65 -16.48 -11.73 9.43
C ARG A 65 -16.03 -12.36 10.75
N ALA A 66 -15.39 -11.60 11.62
CA ALA A 66 -14.97 -12.03 12.95
C ALA A 66 -16.11 -12.04 13.99
N GLY A 67 -17.36 -11.72 13.60
CA GLY A 67 -18.49 -11.60 14.52
C GLY A 67 -18.41 -10.38 15.45
N CYS A 68 -17.50 -9.45 15.17
CA CYS A 68 -17.20 -8.28 15.99
C CYS A 68 -18.01 -7.02 15.59
N MET A 69 -18.85 -7.10 14.56
CA MET A 69 -19.65 -6.00 14.03
C MET A 69 -20.99 -6.50 13.52
N THR A 70 -22.05 -5.70 13.70
CA THR A 70 -23.41 -6.02 13.21
C THR A 70 -23.56 -5.68 11.72
N PRO A 71 -24.51 -6.31 11.00
CA PRO A 71 -24.79 -5.96 9.61
C PRO A 71 -25.15 -4.48 9.42
N SER A 72 -25.91 -3.89 10.34
CA SER A 72 -26.32 -2.48 10.28
C SER A 72 -25.14 -1.51 10.28
N LEU A 73 -24.07 -1.82 11.04
CA LEU A 73 -22.83 -1.04 11.08
C LEU A 73 -21.92 -1.31 9.88
N LEU A 74 -22.03 -2.48 9.26
CA LEU A 74 -21.33 -2.76 8.00
C LEU A 74 -21.93 -1.92 6.86
N TYR A 75 -23.26 -1.78 6.82
CA TYR A 75 -23.96 -1.00 5.79
C TYR A 75 -23.85 0.52 5.98
N SER A 76 -23.38 1.00 7.13
CA SER A 76 -23.07 2.43 7.35
C SER A 76 -21.67 2.83 6.88
N LEU A 77 -20.86 1.88 6.38
CA LEU A 77 -19.53 2.17 5.84
C LEU A 77 -19.62 2.95 4.51
N PRO A 78 -18.63 3.81 4.22
CA PRO A 78 -18.65 4.72 3.06
C PRO A 78 -18.77 4.03 1.68
N PRO A 79 -19.17 4.79 0.63
CA PRO A 79 -19.72 4.26 -0.64
C PRO A 79 -18.75 3.50 -1.56
N ASN A 80 -17.46 3.40 -1.22
CA ASN A 80 -16.55 2.51 -1.95
C ASN A 80 -16.74 1.03 -1.59
N ALA A 81 -17.65 0.75 -0.64
CA ALA A 81 -18.25 -0.54 -0.32
C ALA A 81 -18.59 -1.33 -1.60
N GLY A 82 -17.67 -2.20 -2.02
CA GLY A 82 -17.86 -3.04 -3.20
C GLY A 82 -17.19 -2.59 -4.50
N SER A 83 -16.30 -1.58 -4.48
CA SER A 83 -15.39 -1.33 -5.59
C SER A 83 -14.58 -2.59 -5.94
N GLN A 84 -14.21 -2.76 -7.21
CA GLN A 84 -13.40 -3.91 -7.65
C GLN A 84 -12.08 -3.98 -6.86
N THR A 85 -11.47 -2.83 -6.60
CA THR A 85 -10.28 -2.67 -5.75
C THR A 85 -10.48 -3.22 -4.35
N SER A 86 -11.53 -2.79 -3.64
CA SER A 86 -11.84 -3.30 -2.30
C SER A 86 -12.11 -4.81 -2.30
N GLN A 87 -12.87 -5.30 -3.28
CA GLN A 87 -13.17 -6.72 -3.39
C GLN A 87 -11.89 -7.55 -3.58
N ARG A 88 -10.95 -7.08 -4.41
CA ARG A 88 -9.66 -7.75 -4.62
C ARG A 88 -8.81 -7.71 -3.36
N LEU A 89 -8.70 -6.56 -2.70
CA LEU A 89 -8.00 -6.42 -1.41
C LEU A 89 -8.53 -7.42 -0.38
N ARG A 90 -9.86 -7.48 -0.20
CA ARG A 90 -10.51 -8.43 0.74
C ARG A 90 -10.18 -9.88 0.39
N ARG A 91 -10.22 -10.25 -0.90
CA ARG A 91 -9.87 -11.61 -1.34
C ARG A 91 -8.40 -11.96 -1.08
N LEU A 92 -7.48 -11.02 -1.35
CA LEU A 92 -6.04 -11.21 -1.09
C LEU A 92 -5.76 -11.41 0.40
N CYS A 93 -6.26 -10.51 1.26
CA CYS A 93 -6.09 -10.64 2.71
C CYS A 93 -6.78 -11.88 3.27
N HIS A 94 -7.95 -12.27 2.75
CA HIS A 94 -8.61 -13.50 3.20
C HIS A 94 -7.79 -14.75 2.85
N ARG A 95 -7.26 -14.83 1.62
CA ARG A 95 -6.40 -15.95 1.21
C ARG A 95 -5.12 -16.01 2.03
N LEU A 96 -4.51 -14.86 2.33
CA LEU A 96 -3.35 -14.78 3.22
C LEU A 96 -3.61 -15.46 4.56
N GLU A 97 -4.75 -15.13 5.18
CA GLU A 97 -5.14 -15.68 6.47
C GLU A 97 -5.40 -17.19 6.41
N LEU A 98 -6.00 -17.68 5.32
CA LEU A 98 -6.27 -19.10 5.12
C LEU A 98 -4.99 -19.92 4.86
N LEU A 99 -4.03 -19.37 4.13
CA LEU A 99 -2.80 -20.07 3.78
C LEU A 99 -1.78 -20.10 4.92
N HIS A 100 -1.85 -19.13 5.82
CA HIS A 100 -0.91 -19.00 6.93
C HIS A 100 -1.63 -18.94 8.29
N PRO A 101 -2.43 -19.96 8.64
CA PRO A 101 -3.22 -19.93 9.86
C PRO A 101 -2.34 -19.79 11.10
N ALA A 102 -1.12 -20.34 11.10
CA ALA A 102 -0.17 -20.20 12.21
C ALA A 102 0.20 -18.72 12.52
N VAL A 103 0.20 -17.86 11.51
CA VAL A 103 0.47 -16.42 11.65
C VAL A 103 -0.70 -15.69 12.31
N PHE A 104 -1.93 -16.09 11.95
CA PHE A 104 -3.16 -15.40 12.33
C PHE A 104 -3.97 -16.12 13.43
N ALA A 105 -3.51 -17.27 13.92
CA ALA A 105 -4.19 -18.06 14.96
C ALA A 105 -4.15 -17.42 16.34
N GLN A 106 -3.14 -16.60 16.62
CA GLN A 106 -3.02 -15.87 17.88
C GLN A 106 -3.23 -14.36 17.66
N PRO A 107 -3.89 -13.65 18.59
CA PRO A 107 -4.01 -12.20 18.54
C PRO A 107 -2.65 -11.55 18.34
N LEU A 108 -2.53 -10.69 17.32
CA LEU A 108 -1.31 -9.96 17.02
C LEU A 108 -0.85 -9.13 18.22
N THR A 109 -1.79 -8.54 18.96
CA THR A 109 -1.46 -7.80 20.19
C THR A 109 -0.81 -8.68 21.24
N GLY A 110 -1.22 -9.94 21.37
CA GLY A 110 -0.56 -10.91 22.23
C GLY A 110 0.85 -11.24 21.74
N GLN A 111 1.02 -11.45 20.43
CA GLN A 111 2.34 -11.71 19.82
C GLN A 111 3.32 -10.53 19.99
N LEU A 112 2.81 -9.31 20.08
CA LEU A 112 3.57 -8.08 20.30
C LEU A 112 3.70 -7.68 21.79
N GLY A 113 3.15 -8.47 22.72
CA GLY A 113 3.16 -8.14 24.15
C GLY A 113 2.35 -6.88 24.52
N LEU A 114 1.32 -6.54 23.73
CA LEU A 114 0.44 -5.39 23.96
C LEU A 114 -0.78 -5.80 24.79
N THR A 115 -1.00 -5.10 25.90
CA THR A 115 -2.18 -5.30 26.75
C THR A 115 -3.34 -4.43 26.28
N LEU A 116 -4.44 -5.06 25.85
CA LEU A 116 -5.66 -4.37 25.39
C LEU A 116 -6.83 -4.41 26.39
N LEU A 117 -6.75 -5.30 27.37
CA LEU A 117 -7.78 -5.44 28.40
C LEU A 117 -7.72 -4.24 29.36
N PRO A 118 -8.88 -3.65 29.73
CA PRO A 118 -8.94 -2.63 30.75
C PRO A 118 -8.59 -3.22 32.10
N THR A 119 -7.34 -3.06 32.50
CA THR A 119 -6.92 -3.09 33.90
C THR A 119 -7.14 -1.70 34.51
N ASN A 120 -6.97 -1.55 35.82
CA ASN A 120 -6.93 -0.22 36.45
C ASN A 120 -5.93 0.67 35.71
N GLY A 121 -6.43 1.63 34.91
CA GLY A 121 -5.62 2.55 34.09
C GLY A 121 -5.66 2.37 32.56
N VAL A 122 -6.15 1.24 32.00
CA VAL A 122 -6.21 1.05 30.53
C VAL A 122 -7.59 1.41 30.00
N THR A 123 -7.77 2.68 29.64
CA THR A 123 -8.99 3.18 28.98
C THR A 123 -9.01 2.83 27.48
N ASP A 124 -10.16 2.97 26.82
CA ASP A 124 -10.25 2.83 25.35
C ASP A 124 -9.24 3.74 24.64
N ALA A 125 -9.08 4.98 25.13
CA ALA A 125 -8.13 5.94 24.57
C ALA A 125 -6.67 5.44 24.66
N VAL A 126 -6.27 4.86 25.79
CA VAL A 126 -4.91 4.30 25.97
C VAL A 126 -4.69 3.10 25.07
N ALA A 127 -5.67 2.20 24.97
CA ALA A 127 -5.59 1.02 24.11
C ALA A 127 -5.51 1.43 22.63
N MET A 128 -6.35 2.37 22.19
CA MET A 128 -6.32 2.90 20.82
C MET A 128 -4.99 3.59 20.49
N ALA A 129 -4.46 4.41 21.39
CA ALA A 129 -3.15 5.05 21.20
C ALA A 129 -2.01 4.02 21.09
N THR A 130 -2.07 2.97 21.91
CA THR A 130 -1.11 1.86 21.88
C THR A 130 -1.15 1.11 20.55
N ILE A 131 -2.36 0.77 20.08
CA ILE A 131 -2.56 0.13 18.77
C ILE A 131 -2.08 1.04 17.64
N ARG A 132 -2.46 2.33 17.64
CA ARG A 132 -2.03 3.28 16.61
C ARG A 132 -0.50 3.37 16.55
N ARG A 133 0.17 3.44 17.70
CA ARG A 133 1.64 3.47 17.78
C ARG A 133 2.27 2.19 17.24
N ALA A 134 1.74 1.03 17.62
CA ALA A 134 2.23 -0.27 17.13
C ALA A 134 2.04 -0.40 15.61
N TYR A 135 0.85 -0.05 15.11
CA TYR A 135 0.53 -0.06 13.70
C TYR A 135 1.40 0.93 12.91
N ARG A 136 1.60 2.17 13.39
CA ARG A 136 2.49 3.13 12.72
C ARG A 136 3.92 2.63 12.63
N LYS A 137 4.44 2.02 13.71
CA LYS A 137 5.78 1.43 13.73
C LYS A 137 5.90 0.31 12.70
N PHE A 138 4.89 -0.56 12.63
CA PHE A 138 4.79 -1.60 11.61
C PHE A 138 4.79 -1.00 10.21
N ALA A 139 3.90 -0.04 9.95
CA ALA A 139 3.72 0.56 8.64
C ALA A 139 5.00 1.24 8.14
N ARG A 140 5.63 2.07 8.97
CA ARG A 140 6.89 2.72 8.63
C ARG A 140 8.00 1.72 8.36
N ARG A 141 8.16 0.69 9.18
CA ARG A 141 9.22 -0.30 8.96
C ARG A 141 9.01 -1.08 7.67
N LEU A 142 7.76 -1.42 7.34
CA LEU A 142 7.40 -2.11 6.12
C LEU A 142 7.63 -1.25 4.88
N LEU A 143 7.27 0.03 4.94
CA LEU A 143 7.44 0.99 3.85
C LEU A 143 8.91 1.34 3.65
N SER A 144 9.70 1.43 4.71
CA SER A 144 11.15 1.69 4.68
C SER A 144 12.01 0.44 4.50
N MET A 145 11.47 -0.67 3.98
CA MET A 145 12.27 -1.85 3.65
C MET A 145 13.31 -1.52 2.54
N PRO A 146 14.50 -2.14 2.55
CA PRO A 146 15.63 -1.72 1.72
C PRO A 146 15.31 -1.63 0.23
N PRO A 147 15.99 -0.72 -0.51
CA PRO A 147 15.76 -0.49 -1.94
C PRO A 147 16.09 -1.71 -2.82
N ASP A 148 16.88 -2.67 -2.31
CA ASP A 148 17.17 -3.94 -3.00
C ASP A 148 15.95 -4.87 -3.09
N CYS A 149 14.84 -4.53 -2.41
CA CYS A 149 13.55 -5.17 -2.58
C CYS A 149 12.66 -4.27 -3.43
N ASP A 150 12.41 -4.68 -4.67
CA ASP A 150 11.44 -4.02 -5.55
C ASP A 150 10.10 -3.82 -4.84
N TRP A 151 9.45 -2.68 -5.10
CA TRP A 151 8.10 -2.42 -4.64
C TRP A 151 7.12 -3.43 -5.24
N ASP A 152 6.39 -4.11 -4.35
CA ASP A 152 5.41 -5.12 -4.68
C ASP A 152 4.06 -4.82 -4.01
N TRP A 153 3.00 -5.49 -4.47
CA TRP A 153 1.67 -5.44 -3.84
C TRP A 153 1.63 -6.15 -2.47
N GLY A 154 2.66 -6.92 -2.11
CA GLY A 154 2.77 -7.61 -0.82
C GLY A 154 2.85 -6.61 0.34
N ARG A 155 3.60 -5.51 0.18
CA ARG A 155 3.68 -4.45 1.20
C ARG A 155 2.32 -3.77 1.45
N PRO A 156 1.62 -3.21 0.45
CA PRO A 156 0.23 -2.76 0.60
C PRO A 156 -0.68 -3.78 1.28
N VAL A 157 -0.74 -5.02 0.77
CA VAL A 157 -1.63 -6.06 1.30
C VAL A 157 -1.33 -6.35 2.77
N ALA A 158 -0.05 -6.36 3.17
CA ALA A 158 0.35 -6.53 4.56
C ALA A 158 -0.13 -5.38 5.46
N LEU A 159 -0.04 -4.12 5.00
CA LEU A 159 -0.55 -2.96 5.75
C LEU A 159 -2.03 -3.10 6.07
N PHE A 160 -2.84 -3.37 5.04
CA PHE A 160 -4.28 -3.55 5.22
C PHE A 160 -4.58 -4.74 6.12
N CYS A 161 -3.95 -5.90 5.86
CA CYS A 161 -4.17 -7.10 6.66
C CYS A 161 -3.90 -6.84 8.15
N MET A 162 -2.81 -6.12 8.46
CA MET A 162 -2.42 -5.78 9.83
C MET A 162 -3.36 -4.79 10.51
N ALA A 163 -3.84 -3.78 9.78
CA ALA A 163 -4.86 -2.88 10.30
C ALA A 163 -6.12 -3.67 10.72
N GLY A 164 -6.52 -4.64 9.89
CA GLY A 164 -7.59 -5.56 10.23
C GLY A 164 -7.29 -6.44 11.45
N ALA A 165 -6.05 -6.93 11.61
CA ALA A 165 -5.62 -7.73 12.76
C ALA A 165 -5.77 -6.96 14.07
N PHE A 166 -5.20 -5.75 14.12
CA PHE A 166 -5.34 -4.89 15.29
C PHE A 166 -6.81 -4.55 15.60
N ALA A 167 -7.63 -4.31 14.58
CA ALA A 167 -9.04 -4.01 14.78
C ALA A 167 -9.80 -5.19 15.41
N VAL A 168 -9.58 -6.41 14.91
CA VAL A 168 -10.22 -7.63 15.43
C VAL A 168 -9.75 -7.92 16.86
N ASP A 169 -8.46 -7.80 17.14
CA ASP A 169 -7.91 -8.03 18.50
C ASP A 169 -8.55 -7.07 19.51
N TYR A 170 -8.64 -5.79 19.15
CA TYR A 170 -9.30 -4.79 19.98
C TYR A 170 -10.78 -5.07 20.19
N ALA A 171 -11.52 -5.31 19.10
CA ALA A 171 -12.95 -5.56 19.18
C ALA A 171 -13.26 -6.82 19.98
N SER A 172 -12.47 -7.88 19.81
CA SER A 172 -12.61 -9.13 20.57
C SER A 172 -12.38 -8.90 22.07
N ALA A 173 -11.33 -8.17 22.44
CA ALA A 173 -11.06 -7.81 23.83
C ALA A 173 -12.22 -6.97 24.43
N ARG A 174 -12.83 -6.08 23.63
CA ARG A 174 -13.95 -5.23 24.08
C ARG A 174 -15.29 -5.98 24.16
N MET A 175 -15.53 -6.93 23.26
CA MET A 175 -16.71 -7.79 23.31
C MET A 175 -16.70 -8.72 24.52
N GLN A 176 -15.54 -9.26 24.90
CA GLN A 176 -15.40 -10.05 26.14
C GLN A 176 -15.83 -9.26 27.38
N LEU A 177 -15.63 -7.94 27.40
CA LEU A 177 -16.06 -7.06 28.49
C LEU A 177 -17.54 -6.69 28.43
N ARG A 178 -18.14 -6.66 27.23
CA ARG A 178 -19.59 -6.44 27.07
C ARG A 178 -20.37 -7.53 27.79
N LEU A 179 -19.90 -8.78 27.74
CA LEU A 179 -20.47 -9.90 28.49
C LEU A 179 -20.38 -9.71 30.01
N LEU A 180 -19.52 -8.80 30.49
CA LEU A 180 -19.29 -8.48 31.90
C LEU A 180 -20.02 -7.19 32.35
N GLY A 181 -20.87 -6.58 31.51
CA GLY A 181 -21.83 -5.53 31.93
C GLY A 181 -21.53 -4.08 31.50
N GLY A 182 -20.79 -3.85 30.41
CA GLY A 182 -20.38 -2.50 29.95
C GLY A 182 -20.99 -1.97 28.63
N ARG A 183 -20.92 -0.64 28.45
CA ARG A 183 -21.47 0.26 27.41
C ARG A 183 -21.23 -0.18 25.94
N SER A 184 -21.95 0.46 24.99
CA SER A 184 -21.86 0.24 23.54
C SER A 184 -20.41 0.24 23.04
N CYS A 185 -19.91 -0.94 22.64
CA CYS A 185 -18.57 -1.15 22.06
C CYS A 185 -18.46 -0.64 20.62
N GLU A 186 -19.58 -0.33 19.98
CA GLU A 186 -19.69 -0.02 18.56
C GLU A 186 -18.95 1.29 18.22
N GLN A 187 -19.18 2.34 19.00
CA GLN A 187 -18.53 3.63 18.80
C GLN A 187 -17.00 3.56 18.99
N ALA A 188 -16.53 2.72 19.93
CA ALA A 188 -15.10 2.52 20.14
C ALA A 188 -14.44 1.77 18.98
N ILE A 189 -15.14 0.78 18.42
CA ILE A 189 -14.69 0.02 17.24
C ILE A 189 -14.65 0.92 15.99
N GLU A 190 -15.68 1.74 15.78
CA GLU A 190 -15.69 2.72 14.68
C GLU A 190 -14.55 3.73 14.83
N SER A 191 -14.34 4.26 16.04
CA SER A 191 -13.25 5.20 16.32
C SER A 191 -11.87 4.56 16.08
N LEU A 192 -11.71 3.27 16.36
CA LEU A 192 -10.48 2.55 16.05
C LEU A 192 -10.29 2.36 14.54
N ALA A 193 -11.33 1.98 13.81
CA ALA A 193 -11.27 1.84 12.36
C ALA A 193 -10.87 3.17 11.69
N GLU A 194 -11.43 4.28 12.18
CA GLU A 194 -11.06 5.64 11.76
C GLU A 194 -9.60 5.95 12.08
N CYS A 195 -9.16 5.64 13.31
CA CYS A 195 -7.80 5.86 13.76
C CYS A 195 -6.75 5.09 12.95
N LEU A 196 -7.00 3.81 12.65
CA LEU A 196 -6.10 2.96 11.87
C LEU A 196 -6.07 3.34 10.40
N SER A 197 -7.23 3.67 9.82
CA SER A 197 -7.33 4.10 8.42
C SER A 197 -6.63 5.44 8.18
N GLU A 198 -6.80 6.42 9.08
CA GLU A 198 -6.06 7.68 9.04
C GLU A 198 -4.55 7.44 9.22
N CYS A 199 -4.15 6.55 10.12
CA CYS A 199 -2.74 6.22 10.31
C CYS A 199 -2.09 5.60 9.06
N LEU A 200 -2.81 4.72 8.36
CA LEU A 200 -2.35 4.15 7.10
C LEU A 200 -2.18 5.25 6.06
N ALA A 201 -3.18 6.12 5.93
CA ALA A 201 -3.17 7.22 4.98
C ALA A 201 -2.02 8.20 5.22
N GLU A 202 -1.74 8.54 6.48
CA GLU A 202 -0.56 9.33 6.86
C GLU A 202 0.76 8.63 6.46
N CYS A 203 0.90 7.33 6.77
CA CYS A 203 2.12 6.60 6.42
C CYS A 203 2.33 6.46 4.92
N ALA A 204 1.24 6.34 4.15
CA ALA A 204 1.30 6.25 2.70
C ALA A 204 1.79 7.56 2.07
N VAL A 205 1.34 8.71 2.58
CA VAL A 205 1.80 10.04 2.11
C VAL A 205 3.23 10.33 2.56
N GLU A 206 3.66 9.84 3.73
CA GLU A 206 5.04 9.97 4.20
C GLU A 206 6.05 9.17 3.34
N CYS A 207 5.60 8.22 2.52
CA CYS A 207 6.45 7.36 1.71
C CYS A 207 6.38 7.76 0.23
N SER A 208 7.36 8.55 -0.22
CA SER A 208 7.44 8.99 -1.61
C SER A 208 7.58 7.82 -2.58
N GLU A 209 8.31 6.76 -2.22
CA GLU A 209 8.48 5.64 -3.15
C GLU A 209 7.19 4.84 -3.36
N LEU A 210 6.35 4.69 -2.33
CA LEU A 210 5.02 4.11 -2.49
C LEU A 210 4.16 4.99 -3.39
N PHE A 211 4.24 6.30 -3.19
CA PHE A 211 3.48 7.26 -3.95
C PHE A 211 3.85 7.22 -5.44
N ASP A 212 5.14 7.30 -5.77
CA ASP A 212 5.63 7.21 -7.14
C ASP A 212 5.23 5.86 -7.77
N TRP A 213 5.39 4.77 -7.02
CA TRP A 213 5.03 3.43 -7.46
C TRP A 213 3.52 3.25 -7.73
N LEU A 214 2.65 3.87 -6.91
CA LEU A 214 1.21 3.91 -7.13
C LEU A 214 0.86 4.78 -8.33
N THR A 215 1.55 5.90 -8.54
CA THR A 215 1.38 6.79 -9.70
C THR A 215 1.56 6.01 -11.00
N GLU A 216 2.67 5.27 -11.11
CA GLU A 216 2.98 4.43 -12.27
C GLU A 216 1.93 3.36 -12.55
N ARG A 217 1.17 2.95 -11.52
CA ARG A 217 0.18 1.86 -11.57
C ARG A 217 -1.26 2.35 -11.62
N GLY A 218 -1.47 3.66 -11.64
CA GLY A 218 -2.81 4.27 -11.68
C GLY A 218 -3.55 4.19 -10.35
N GLY A 219 -2.84 4.18 -9.22
CA GLY A 219 -3.41 4.19 -7.87
C GLY A 219 -3.50 2.80 -7.22
N TRP A 220 -4.46 2.63 -6.30
CA TRP A 220 -4.60 1.43 -5.48
C TRP A 220 -5.21 0.23 -6.24
N VAL A 221 -4.72 -0.11 -7.43
CA VAL A 221 -5.30 -1.17 -8.26
C VAL A 221 -4.74 -2.55 -7.89
N PHE A 222 -5.32 -3.21 -6.88
CA PHE A 222 -4.88 -4.54 -6.48
C PHE A 222 -5.04 -5.57 -7.62
N PRO A 223 -4.08 -6.50 -7.78
CA PRO A 223 -4.16 -7.54 -8.79
C PRO A 223 -5.26 -8.55 -8.47
N ASP A 224 -5.88 -9.11 -9.51
CA ASP A 224 -6.92 -10.11 -9.33
C ASP A 224 -6.30 -11.46 -8.91
N PRO A 225 -6.77 -12.08 -7.82
CA PRO A 225 -6.28 -13.39 -7.37
C PRO A 225 -6.54 -14.54 -8.35
N GLU A 226 -7.39 -14.33 -9.37
CA GLU A 226 -7.79 -15.36 -10.33
C GLU A 226 -7.18 -15.18 -11.73
N THR A 227 -6.61 -14.01 -12.06
CA THR A 227 -5.96 -13.79 -13.36
C THR A 227 -4.44 -13.87 -13.24
N SER A 228 -3.85 -14.85 -13.93
CA SER A 228 -2.40 -15.11 -14.01
C SER A 228 -1.60 -14.08 -14.83
N ALA A 229 -2.27 -13.09 -15.45
CA ALA A 229 -1.69 -12.24 -16.50
C ALA A 229 -0.65 -11.21 -16.01
N PHE A 230 -0.54 -10.94 -14.71
CA PHE A 230 0.50 -10.05 -14.18
C PHE A 230 1.88 -10.73 -14.01
N ALA A 231 2.02 -12.02 -14.36
CA ALA A 231 3.20 -12.85 -14.05
C ALA A 231 4.48 -12.51 -14.85
N ASN A 232 4.39 -11.74 -15.93
CA ASN A 232 5.51 -11.58 -16.86
C ASN A 232 6.10 -10.18 -16.83
N ARG A 233 6.85 -9.84 -15.77
CA ARG A 233 7.91 -8.83 -15.84
C ARG A 233 9.25 -9.24 -15.20
N SER A 234 9.41 -10.48 -14.74
CA SER A 234 10.68 -10.95 -14.15
C SER A 234 11.35 -12.13 -14.86
N GLY A 235 10.84 -12.60 -16.01
CA GLY A 235 11.50 -13.65 -16.81
C GLY A 235 11.72 -15.00 -16.11
N GLN A 236 11.21 -15.19 -14.89
CA GLN A 236 11.34 -16.43 -14.12
C GLN A 236 10.03 -17.21 -14.14
N HIS A 237 10.04 -18.31 -14.89
CA HIS A 237 9.04 -19.39 -14.83
C HIS A 237 9.16 -20.19 -13.52
N ASP A 238 9.09 -19.52 -12.38
CA ASP A 238 8.67 -20.18 -11.15
C ASP A 238 7.15 -20.31 -11.26
N GLY A 239 6.62 -21.53 -11.35
CA GLY A 239 5.18 -21.82 -11.53
C GLY A 239 4.23 -21.26 -10.46
N ALA A 240 4.72 -20.38 -9.58
CA ALA A 240 3.93 -19.61 -8.63
C ALA A 240 3.22 -18.43 -9.32
N THR A 241 1.91 -18.32 -9.08
CA THR A 241 1.11 -17.19 -9.54
C THR A 241 1.58 -15.87 -8.89
N VAL A 242 1.28 -14.73 -9.53
CA VAL A 242 1.59 -13.39 -8.99
C VAL A 242 1.11 -13.21 -7.56
N TRP A 243 -0.09 -13.71 -7.27
CA TRP A 243 -0.66 -13.59 -5.94
C TRP A 243 0.04 -14.49 -4.92
N GLN A 244 0.51 -15.69 -5.29
CA GLN A 244 1.31 -16.53 -4.39
C GLN A 244 2.60 -15.80 -3.99
N LYS A 245 3.23 -15.09 -4.93
CA LYS A 245 4.40 -14.25 -4.66
C LYS A 245 4.05 -13.10 -3.70
N ILE A 246 2.93 -12.41 -3.93
CA ILE A 246 2.43 -11.34 -3.04
C ILE A 246 2.18 -11.85 -1.62
N LEU A 247 1.52 -12.99 -1.47
CA LEU A 247 1.21 -13.55 -0.15
C LEU A 247 2.47 -14.04 0.56
N ALA A 248 3.38 -14.72 -0.15
CA ALA A 248 4.66 -15.14 0.41
C ALA A 248 5.47 -13.95 0.93
N ARG A 249 5.54 -12.86 0.16
CA ARG A 249 6.19 -11.60 0.59
C ARG A 249 5.50 -10.99 1.80
N CYS A 250 4.17 -10.94 1.80
CA CYS A 250 3.40 -10.44 2.94
C CYS A 250 3.73 -11.19 4.25
N VAL A 251 3.83 -12.51 4.19
CA VAL A 251 4.19 -13.33 5.35
C VAL A 251 5.64 -13.12 5.76
N GLN A 252 6.56 -13.04 4.79
CA GLN A 252 7.95 -12.72 5.05
C GLN A 252 8.08 -11.39 5.80
N TYR A 253 7.37 -10.35 5.36
CA TYR A 253 7.35 -9.06 6.03
C TYR A 253 6.78 -9.17 7.44
N TYR A 254 5.69 -9.92 7.63
CA TYR A 254 5.11 -10.16 8.95
C TYR A 254 6.11 -10.80 9.92
N TYR A 255 6.80 -11.88 9.51
CA TYR A 255 7.79 -12.56 10.35
C TYR A 255 9.00 -11.69 10.66
N GLN A 256 9.56 -11.01 9.64
CA GLN A 256 10.64 -10.05 9.83
C GLN A 256 10.28 -8.96 10.85
N LEU A 257 9.03 -8.50 10.83
CA LEU A 257 8.52 -7.46 11.73
C LEU A 257 8.25 -7.97 13.15
N LEU A 258 7.93 -9.26 13.31
CA LEU A 258 7.87 -9.92 14.61
C LEU A 258 9.25 -10.32 15.16
N GLY A 259 10.33 -10.09 14.42
CA GLY A 259 11.68 -10.56 14.80
C GLY A 259 11.80 -12.08 14.80
N ARG A 260 10.90 -12.78 14.10
CA ARG A 260 10.93 -14.23 13.92
C ARG A 260 11.55 -14.52 12.56
N CYS A 261 12.50 -15.44 12.49
CA CYS A 261 12.96 -15.93 11.20
C CYS A 261 11.82 -16.75 10.56
N ALA A 262 11.51 -16.43 9.30
CA ALA A 262 10.51 -17.13 8.49
C ALA A 262 10.96 -18.54 8.12
#